data_AF-A0A0W7YG60-F1
#
_entry.id   AF-A0A0W7YG60-F1
#
_cell.length_a   1.000
_cell.length_b   1.000
_cell.length_c   1.000
_cell.angle_alpha   90.00
_cell.angle_beta   90.00
_cell.angle_gamma   90.00
#
_symmetry.space_group_name_H-M   'P 1'
#
loop_
_entity.id
_entity.type
_entity.pdbx_description
1 polymer ?
#
loop_
_entity_poly.entity_id
_entity_poly.type
_entity_poly.pdbx_seq_one_letter_code
_entity_poly.pdbx_strand_id
1 'polypeptide(L)'
;MEIQQAIDTVYNGLVSDNSIPVKLRLNKELDSELLNKVRVALDILIHFYKDKETVPKKLALAMVDIYGAFSFQSGYFEDDLLEQLEDIGIELQEKALELFSD
;
A
#
# COMPACT_ATOMS: atom_id res chain seq x y z
N MET A 1 -7.83 12.58 9.64
CA MET A 1 -6.37 12.39 9.59
C MET A 1 -5.81 13.50 8.74
N GLU A 2 -4.78 14.20 9.22
CA GLU A 2 -4.14 15.28 8.45
C GLU A 2 -3.39 14.73 7.23
N ILE A 3 -3.23 15.52 6.17
CA ILE A 3 -2.59 15.06 4.93
C ILE A 3 -1.16 14.56 5.17
N GLN A 4 -0.36 15.28 5.96
CA GLN A 4 0.99 14.85 6.31
C GLN A 4 0.98 13.51 7.06
N GLN A 5 0.04 13.34 7.99
CA GLN A 5 -0.14 12.09 8.72
C GLN A 5 -0.57 10.93 7.81
N ALA A 6 -1.41 11.20 6.82
CA ALA A 6 -1.81 10.22 5.82
C ALA A 6 -0.61 9.78 4.95
N ILE A 7 0.21 10.72 4.48
CA ILE A 7 1.46 10.42 3.74
C ILE A 7 2.39 9.55 4.59
N ASP A 8 2.57 9.91 5.86
CA ASP A 8 3.43 9.16 6.77
C ASP A 8 2.86 7.76 7.05
N THR A 9 1.54 7.62 7.13
CA THR A 9 0.87 6.33 7.31
C THR A 9 1.09 5.41 6.12
N VAL A 10 0.92 5.92 4.89
CA VAL A 10 1.16 5.15 3.66
C VAL A 10 2.63 4.75 3.56
N TYR A 11 3.55 5.69 3.77
CA TYR A 11 4.98 5.39 3.69
C TYR A 11 5.43 4.38 4.76
N ASN A 12 5.00 4.55 6.01
CA ASN A 12 5.37 3.63 7.07
C ASN A 12 4.76 2.25 6.83
N GLY A 13 3.52 2.18 6.36
CA GLY A 13 2.81 0.94 6.11
C GLY A 13 3.31 0.15 4.90
N LEU A 14 3.88 0.81 3.89
CA LEU A 14 4.24 0.17 2.62
C LEU A 14 5.75 0.14 2.30
N VAL A 15 6.53 1.07 2.85
CA VAL A 15 7.94 1.26 2.45
C VAL A 15 8.93 1.11 3.60
N SER A 16 8.57 1.54 4.81
CA SER A 16 9.52 1.51 5.94
C SER A 16 10.00 0.11 6.32
N ASP A 17 11.06 0.04 7.12
CA ASP A 17 11.62 -1.23 7.64
C ASP A 17 10.60 -2.05 8.46
N ASN A 18 9.53 -1.42 8.96
CA ASN A 18 8.44 -2.07 9.69
C ASN A 18 7.13 -2.13 8.88
N SER A 19 7.21 -2.01 7.56
CA SER A 19 6.06 -2.04 6.66
C SER A 19 5.44 -3.43 6.55
N ILE A 20 4.20 -3.49 6.08
CA ILE A 20 3.45 -4.74 5.89
C ILE A 20 4.20 -5.70 4.95
N PRO A 21 4.73 -5.27 3.79
CA PRO A 21 5.51 -6.15 2.92
C PRO A 21 6.76 -6.71 3.60
N VAL A 22 7.43 -5.94 4.46
CA VAL A 22 8.60 -6.42 5.21
C VAL A 22 8.18 -7.44 6.28
N LYS A 23 7.11 -7.17 7.03
CA LYS A 23 6.56 -8.12 8.02
C LYS A 23 6.12 -9.44 7.38
N LEU A 24 5.47 -9.39 6.22
CA LEU A 24 5.08 -10.59 5.46
C LEU A 24 6.30 -11.42 5.06
N ARG A 25 7.39 -10.78 4.62
CA ARG A 25 8.62 -11.49 4.23
C ARG A 25 9.38 -12.06 5.43
N LEU A 26 9.46 -11.32 6.54
CA LEU A 26 10.27 -11.74 7.70
C LEU A 26 9.53 -12.68 8.65
N ASN A 27 8.27 -12.35 8.96
CA ASN A 27 7.50 -12.99 10.03
C ASN A 27 6.27 -13.74 9.53
N LYS A 28 6.01 -13.71 8.20
CA LYS A 28 4.82 -14.32 7.58
C LYS A 28 3.50 -13.83 8.19
N GLU A 29 3.47 -12.59 8.68
CA GLU A 29 2.33 -12.00 9.36
C GLU A 29 1.74 -10.85 8.56
N LEU A 30 0.43 -10.91 8.32
CA LEU A 30 -0.34 -9.83 7.74
C LEU A 30 -0.87 -8.91 8.85
N ASP A 31 -0.31 -7.70 8.94
CA ASP A 31 -0.78 -6.66 9.86
C ASP A 31 -2.04 -5.98 9.29
N SER A 32 -3.19 -6.62 9.50
CA SER A 32 -4.49 -6.15 9.01
C SER A 32 -4.90 -4.79 9.58
N GLU A 33 -4.47 -4.45 10.80
CA GLU A 33 -4.76 -3.14 11.40
C GLU A 33 -4.02 -2.03 10.65
N LEU A 34 -2.72 -2.23 10.40
CA LEU A 34 -1.91 -1.29 9.63
C LEU A 34 -2.39 -1.21 8.18
N LEU A 35 -2.78 -2.33 7.56
CA LEU A 35 -3.32 -2.35 6.20
C LEU A 35 -4.57 -1.48 6.08
N ASN A 36 -5.51 -1.62 7.02
CA ASN A 36 -6.72 -0.79 7.02
C ASN A 36 -6.41 0.70 7.21
N LYS A 37 -5.42 1.04 8.05
CA LYS A 37 -4.95 2.44 8.18
C LYS A 37 -4.36 2.97 6.87
N VAL A 38 -3.60 2.15 6.14
CA VAL A 38 -3.05 2.50 4.82
C VAL A 38 -4.19 2.74 3.82
N ARG A 39 -5.20 1.87 3.75
CA ARG A 39 -6.36 2.04 2.88
C ARG A 39 -7.05 3.38 3.10
N VAL A 40 -7.39 3.68 4.36
CA VAL A 40 -8.02 4.97 4.74
C VAL A 40 -7.12 6.16 4.39
N ALA A 41 -5.80 6.03 4.58
CA ALA A 41 -4.86 7.08 4.23
C ALA A 41 -4.80 7.31 2.72
N LEU A 42 -4.79 6.25 1.92
CA LEU A 42 -4.82 6.35 0.45
C LEU A 42 -6.10 7.03 -0.03
N ASP A 43 -7.28 6.66 0.49
CA ASP A 43 -8.55 7.28 0.10
C ASP A 43 -8.55 8.79 0.35
N ILE A 44 -8.01 9.22 1.49
CA ILE A 44 -7.84 10.66 1.82
C ILE A 44 -6.88 11.34 0.85
N LEU A 45 -5.76 10.70 0.52
CA LEU A 45 -4.74 11.28 -0.35
C LEU A 45 -5.20 11.35 -1.80
N ILE A 46 -5.84 10.30 -2.31
CA ILE A 46 -6.45 10.28 -3.65
C ILE A 46 -7.44 11.43 -3.78
N HIS A 47 -8.36 11.57 -2.82
CA HIS A 47 -9.33 12.67 -2.83
C HIS A 47 -8.65 14.05 -2.78
N PHE A 48 -7.59 14.22 -1.98
CA PHE A 48 -6.89 15.49 -1.84
C PHE A 48 -6.04 15.86 -3.07
N TYR A 49 -5.49 14.87 -3.77
CA TYR A 49 -4.57 15.08 -4.90
C TYR A 49 -5.23 14.96 -6.28
N LYS A 50 -6.50 14.54 -6.37
CA LYS A 50 -7.23 14.35 -7.63
C LYS A 50 -7.09 15.49 -8.65
N ASP A 51 -7.20 16.74 -8.20
CA ASP A 51 -7.14 17.91 -9.10
C ASP A 51 -5.77 18.62 -9.04
N LYS A 52 -4.73 17.94 -8.59
CA LYS A 52 -3.39 18.51 -8.40
C LYS A 52 -2.41 17.92 -9.41
N GLU A 53 -1.65 18.80 -10.06
CA GLU A 53 -0.62 18.41 -11.02
C GLU A 53 0.53 17.58 -10.41
N THR A 54 0.69 17.60 -9.08
CA THR A 54 1.81 16.93 -8.42
C THR A 54 1.40 16.26 -7.11
N VAL A 55 2.02 15.11 -6.86
CA VAL A 55 2.00 14.43 -5.57
C VAL A 55 3.38 14.49 -4.90
N PRO A 56 3.45 14.43 -3.56
CA PRO A 56 4.73 14.38 -2.85
C PRO A 56 5.55 13.16 -3.24
N LYS A 57 6.86 13.34 -3.43
CA LYS A 57 7.80 12.25 -3.76
C LYS A 57 7.70 11.05 -2.81
N LYS A 58 7.46 11.31 -1.52
CA LYS A 58 7.32 10.27 -0.50
C LYS A 58 6.09 9.37 -0.74
N LEU A 59 4.98 9.98 -1.15
CA LEU A 59 3.76 9.25 -1.55
C LEU A 59 3.99 8.52 -2.87
N ALA A 60 4.58 9.19 -3.86
CA ALA A 60 4.87 8.56 -5.15
C ALA A 60 5.73 7.29 -5.00
N LEU A 61 6.80 7.38 -4.20
CA LEU A 61 7.68 6.24 -3.91
C LEU A 61 6.94 5.03 -3.34
N ALA A 62 5.93 5.24 -2.49
CA ALA A 62 5.16 4.15 -1.91
C ALA A 62 4.29 3.40 -2.92
N MET A 63 4.03 3.98 -4.09
CA MET A 63 3.11 3.46 -5.10
C MET A 63 3.81 2.83 -6.32
N VAL A 64 5.14 2.99 -6.49
CA VAL A 64 5.87 2.63 -7.73
C VAL A 64 5.83 1.13 -8.07
N ASP A 65 5.81 0.25 -7.06
CA ASP A 65 5.71 -1.21 -7.26
C ASP A 65 4.86 -1.84 -6.15
N ILE A 66 3.65 -1.30 -5.97
CA ILE A 66 2.79 -1.71 -4.86
C ILE A 66 2.23 -3.12 -5.06
N TYR A 67 1.92 -3.53 -6.29
CA TYR A 67 1.54 -4.91 -6.57
C TYR A 67 2.70 -5.88 -6.27
N GLY A 68 3.91 -5.60 -6.74
CA GLY A 68 5.09 -6.43 -6.46
C GLY A 68 5.41 -6.55 -4.96
N ALA A 69 5.01 -5.56 -4.16
CA ALA A 69 5.15 -5.62 -2.71
C ALA A 69 4.29 -6.71 -2.05
N PHE A 70 3.19 -7.13 -2.70
CA PHE A 70 2.27 -8.16 -2.22
C PHE A 70 2.25 -9.43 -3.09
N SER A 71 3.06 -9.49 -4.14
CA SER A 71 3.22 -10.68 -4.98
C SER A 71 4.24 -11.66 -4.38
N PHE A 72 3.81 -12.90 -4.13
CA PHE A 72 4.65 -13.96 -3.56
C PHE A 72 4.64 -15.20 -4.45
N GLN A 73 5.74 -15.95 -4.43
CA GLN A 73 5.84 -17.20 -5.17
C GLN A 73 4.94 -18.29 -4.56
N SER A 74 4.40 -19.16 -5.41
CA SER A 74 3.64 -20.33 -4.97
C SER A 74 4.41 -21.15 -3.93
N GLY A 75 3.73 -21.58 -2.87
CA GLY A 75 4.31 -22.31 -1.75
C GLY A 75 5.04 -21.45 -0.71
N TYR A 76 5.09 -20.13 -0.86
CA TYR A 76 5.62 -19.25 0.19
C TYR A 76 4.64 -19.10 1.38
N PHE A 77 3.35 -18.99 1.06
CA PHE A 77 2.21 -19.04 1.96
C PHE A 77 1.24 -20.15 1.53
N GLU A 78 0.26 -20.46 2.38
CA GLU A 78 -0.90 -21.26 2.01
C GLU A 78 -1.68 -20.58 0.87
N ASP A 79 -2.33 -21.37 0.01
CA ASP A 79 -2.99 -20.88 -1.20
C ASP A 79 -4.05 -19.81 -0.90
N ASP A 80 -4.87 -20.00 0.14
CA ASP A 80 -5.89 -19.02 0.56
C ASP A 80 -5.28 -17.66 0.94
N LEU A 81 -4.10 -17.67 1.59
CA LEU A 81 -3.40 -16.44 1.95
C LEU A 81 -2.70 -15.82 0.73
N LEU A 82 -2.20 -16.63 -0.21
CA LEU A 82 -1.65 -16.10 -1.46
C LEU A 82 -2.72 -15.37 -2.28
N GLU A 83 -3.90 -15.96 -2.42
CA GLU A 83 -5.05 -15.34 -3.08
C GLU A 83 -5.42 -14.02 -2.38
N GLN A 84 -5.50 -14.02 -1.04
CA GLN A 84 -5.76 -12.80 -0.27
C GLN A 84 -4.70 -11.71 -0.50
N LEU A 85 -3.42 -12.07 -0.56
CA LEU A 85 -2.33 -11.11 -0.77
C LEU A 85 -2.34 -10.57 -2.21
N GLU A 86 -2.69 -11.40 -3.19
CA GLU A 86 -2.88 -10.97 -4.57
C GLU A 86 -4.03 -9.96 -4.69
N ASP A 87 -5.18 -10.24 -4.05
CA ASP A 87 -6.32 -9.32 -3.99
C ASP A 87 -5.93 -7.96 -3.37
N ILE A 88 -5.15 -7.99 -2.28
CA ILE A 88 -4.63 -6.76 -1.66
C ILE A 88 -3.70 -6.01 -2.61
N GLY A 89 -2.81 -6.73 -3.31
CA GLY A 89 -1.90 -6.14 -4.30
C GLY A 89 -2.66 -5.44 -5.43
N ILE A 90 -3.71 -6.08 -5.95
CA ILE A 90 -4.58 -5.52 -6.99
C ILE A 90 -5.31 -4.28 -6.47
N GLU A 91 -5.95 -4.35 -5.31
CA GLU A 91 -6.67 -3.22 -4.71
C GLU A 91 -5.76 -1.99 -4.53
N LEU A 92 -4.55 -2.19 -4.00
CA LEU A 92 -3.61 -1.09 -3.78
C LEU A 92 -3.05 -0.54 -5.10
N GLN A 93 -2.91 -1.39 -6.12
CA GLN A 93 -2.53 -0.97 -7.47
C GLN A 93 -3.62 -0.12 -8.12
N GLU A 94 -4.89 -0.47 -7.96
CA GLU A 94 -6.03 0.35 -8.44
C GLU A 94 -6.03 1.73 -7.77
N LYS A 95 -5.81 1.78 -6.46
CA LYS A 95 -5.66 3.05 -5.71
C LYS A 95 -4.48 3.88 -6.21
N ALA A 96 -3.35 3.25 -6.52
CA ALA A 96 -2.21 3.94 -7.11
C ALA A 96 -2.56 4.52 -8.49
N LEU A 97 -3.26 3.76 -9.34
CA LEU A 97 -3.72 4.24 -10.63
C LEU A 97 -4.67 5.44 -10.50
N GLU A 98 -5.61 5.40 -9.56
CA GLU A 98 -6.52 6.52 -9.28
C GLU A 98 -5.77 7.76 -8.76
N LEU A 99 -4.74 7.58 -7.94
CA LEU A 99 -3.91 8.69 -7.45
C LEU A 99 -3.15 9.41 -8.56
N PHE A 100 -2.75 8.67 -9.61
CA PHE A 100 -1.95 9.19 -10.72
C PHE A 100 -2.75 9.42 -12.01
N SER A 101 -4.05 9.15 -12.01
CA SER A 101 -4.90 9.43 -13.16
C SER A 101 -5.19 10.92 -13.26
N ASP A 102 -5.19 11.43 -14.50
CA ASP A 102 -5.58 12.80 -14.87
C ASP A 102 -7.09 13.05 -14.70
#